data_AF-A0A5M8PP51-F1
#
_entry.id   AF-A0A5M8PP51-F1
#
_cell.length_a   1.000
_cell.length_b   1.000
_cell.length_c   1.000
_cell.angle_alpha   90.00
_cell.angle_beta   90.00
_cell.angle_gamma   90.00
#
_symmetry.space_group_name_H-M   'P 1'
#
loop_
_entity.id
_entity.type
_entity.pdbx_description
1 polymer ?
#
loop_
_entity_poly.entity_id
_entity_poly.type
_entity_poly.pdbx_seq_one_letter_code
_entity_poly.pdbx_strand_id
1 'polypeptide(L)'
;MSAILSADDLNDFISPGVACIKPVETLPLQKPQDNPYEVTTEDKLPAENLAPAQISLTDCLACSGCVTSAEAVLVSLQSHTEVLNALDSQPSIPIASLLESTSDGKTDGGSAGLQDGKIFVASVSPQVRASVAATYGISERKAGWMIEQLLSGPDGLRTGGAHGNGFTWVVDTNAMREASLVIGAEEVMNSGLVAEDQQASTGDGALSTQPKKPILTSACPGWICYAEKTHPHVLPHLSRLKSPQALTGTMLKTVLSRRLHISPDRIWHVALMPCFDKKLEASRSELTDISWQPPSPLHPRSTPPSATSTA
;
A
#
# COMPACT_ATOMS: atom_id res chain seq x y z
N MET A 1 -37.17 -1.88 9.82
CA MET A 1 -35.80 -2.11 10.34
C MET A 1 -35.06 -2.88 9.28
N SER A 2 -34.11 -2.25 8.60
CA SER A 2 -33.37 -2.92 7.53
C SER A 2 -32.46 -3.97 8.16
N ALA A 3 -32.67 -5.24 7.82
CA ALA A 3 -31.81 -6.37 8.16
C ALA A 3 -30.49 -6.31 7.36
N ILE A 4 -29.87 -5.13 7.30
CA ILE A 4 -28.75 -4.84 6.40
C ILE A 4 -27.41 -5.09 7.09
N LEU A 5 -27.29 -4.94 8.42
CA LEU A 5 -26.13 -5.32 9.22
C LEU A 5 -26.58 -5.54 10.68
N SER A 6 -26.78 -6.80 11.10
CA SER A 6 -27.01 -7.15 12.51
C SER A 6 -25.68 -7.29 13.25
N ALA A 7 -25.65 -7.05 14.56
CA ALA A 7 -24.49 -7.40 15.40
C ALA A 7 -24.19 -8.91 15.34
N ASP A 8 -25.20 -9.73 15.02
CA ASP A 8 -25.06 -11.18 14.81
C ASP A 8 -24.34 -11.52 13.50
N ASP A 9 -24.38 -10.65 12.49
CA ASP A 9 -23.67 -10.80 11.19
C ASP A 9 -22.25 -10.20 11.23
N LEU A 10 -21.92 -9.46 12.29
CA LEU A 10 -20.62 -8.81 12.55
C LEU A 10 -19.72 -9.66 13.47
N ASN A 11 -19.87 -10.97 13.41
CA ASN A 11 -19.00 -11.89 14.14
C ASN A 11 -17.78 -12.22 13.27
N ASP A 12 -16.58 -11.83 13.72
CA ASP A 12 -15.29 -12.21 13.10
C ASP A 12 -15.06 -13.74 13.07
N PHE A 13 -15.92 -14.51 13.77
CA PHE A 13 -16.00 -15.95 13.65
C PHE A 13 -16.69 -16.35 12.34
N ILE A 14 -15.93 -16.34 11.25
CA ILE A 14 -16.29 -17.09 10.04
C ILE A 14 -16.26 -18.57 10.43
N SER A 15 -17.42 -19.15 10.76
CA SER A 15 -17.57 -20.61 10.66
C SER A 15 -17.06 -20.97 9.27
N PRO A 16 -16.01 -21.80 9.12
CA PRO A 16 -15.28 -21.90 7.86
C PRO A 16 -16.26 -22.23 6.72
N GLY A 17 -16.67 -21.20 5.98
CA GLY A 17 -17.46 -21.40 4.79
C GLY A 17 -16.59 -22.20 3.86
N VAL A 18 -17.09 -23.34 3.38
CA VAL A 18 -16.34 -24.26 2.51
C VAL A 18 -15.76 -23.54 1.26
N ALA A 19 -16.25 -22.34 0.96
CA ALA A 19 -15.78 -21.45 -0.10
C ALA A 19 -14.45 -20.70 0.17
N CYS A 20 -13.95 -20.61 1.41
CA CYS A 20 -12.71 -19.88 1.76
C CYS A 20 -11.63 -20.75 2.41
N ILE A 21 -11.77 -22.07 2.37
CA ILE A 21 -10.74 -23.01 2.81
C ILE A 21 -10.10 -23.57 1.55
N LYS A 22 -8.79 -23.34 1.38
CA LYS A 22 -8.02 -24.11 0.40
C LYS A 22 -8.14 -25.58 0.82
N PRO A 23 -8.68 -26.48 -0.03
CA PRO A 23 -8.78 -27.88 0.33
C PRO A 23 -7.38 -28.34 0.76
N VAL A 24 -7.28 -28.87 1.98
CA VAL A 24 -6.05 -29.52 2.41
C VAL A 24 -5.94 -30.74 1.51
N GLU A 25 -5.09 -30.68 0.49
CA GLU A 25 -4.65 -31.89 -0.19
C GLU A 25 -4.08 -32.77 0.90
N THR A 26 -4.76 -33.89 1.15
CA THR A 26 -4.38 -34.82 2.22
C THR A 26 -3.00 -35.37 1.89
N LEU A 27 -1.96 -34.72 2.41
CA LEU A 27 -0.66 -35.33 2.53
C LEU A 27 -0.83 -36.65 3.31
N PRO A 28 -0.16 -37.73 2.90
CA PRO A 28 -0.33 -39.03 3.54
C PRO A 28 -0.11 -38.91 5.05
N LEU A 29 -1.07 -39.43 5.82
CA LEU A 29 -1.08 -39.43 7.29
C LEU A 29 0.29 -39.87 7.84
N GLN A 30 1.03 -38.94 8.41
CA GLN A 30 2.10 -39.30 9.35
C GLN A 30 1.45 -39.88 10.61
N LYS A 31 2.02 -40.99 11.10
CA LYS A 31 1.48 -41.77 12.22
C LYS A 31 1.19 -40.89 13.45
N PRO A 32 0.14 -41.19 14.23
CA PRO A 32 -0.28 -40.34 15.32
C PRO A 32 0.79 -40.31 16.42
N GLN A 33 1.28 -39.11 16.75
CA GLN A 33 2.02 -38.85 17.98
C GLN A 33 1.02 -38.38 19.06
N ASP A 34 1.08 -39.04 20.21
CA ASP A 34 0.24 -38.82 21.39
C ASP A 34 0.49 -37.43 22.03
N ASN A 35 -0.08 -36.35 21.48
CA ASN A 35 -0.53 -35.20 22.28
C ASN A 35 -1.30 -34.16 21.45
N PRO A 36 -2.60 -33.91 21.71
CA PRO A 36 -3.39 -32.94 20.96
C PRO A 36 -3.05 -31.45 21.25
N TYR A 37 -2.04 -31.17 22.08
CA TYR A 37 -1.63 -29.81 22.48
C TYR A 37 -0.14 -29.50 22.27
N GLU A 38 0.62 -30.35 21.58
CA GLU A 38 2.02 -30.02 21.27
C GLU A 38 2.07 -29.08 20.05
N VAL A 39 2.37 -27.80 20.31
CA VAL A 39 2.86 -26.89 19.27
C VAL A 39 4.32 -27.24 19.02
N THR A 40 4.59 -28.04 18.00
CA THR A 40 5.95 -28.27 17.53
C THR A 40 6.49 -26.96 16.95
N THR A 41 7.44 -26.33 17.64
CA THR A 41 8.27 -25.29 17.03
C THR A 41 9.13 -25.93 15.94
N GLU A 42 9.28 -25.24 14.80
CA GLU A 42 9.98 -25.75 13.59
C GLU A 42 11.41 -26.25 13.85
N ASP A 43 12.00 -25.91 15.01
CA ASP A 43 13.33 -26.32 15.45
C ASP A 43 13.54 -27.83 15.61
N LYS A 44 12.46 -28.65 15.67
CA LYS A 44 12.55 -30.10 15.90
C LYS A 44 12.46 -30.96 14.63
N LEU A 45 12.22 -30.38 13.46
CA LEU A 45 12.20 -31.13 12.20
C LEU A 45 13.54 -30.88 11.46
N PRO A 46 14.26 -31.93 11.01
CA PRO A 46 15.38 -31.72 10.10
C PRO A 46 14.85 -30.98 8.87
N ALA A 47 15.51 -29.88 8.51
CA ALA A 47 15.18 -29.09 7.34
C ALA A 47 15.32 -29.97 6.08
N GLU A 48 14.25 -30.67 5.72
CA GLU A 48 14.10 -31.21 4.39
C GLU A 48 14.19 -30.02 3.41
N ASN A 49 14.79 -30.24 2.24
CA ASN A 49 14.83 -29.27 1.16
C ASN A 49 13.39 -29.02 0.66
N LEU A 50 12.61 -28.28 1.43
CA LEU A 50 11.28 -27.84 1.06
C LEU A 50 11.46 -26.96 -0.17
N ALA A 51 10.72 -27.27 -1.23
CA ALA A 51 10.62 -26.38 -2.36
C ALA A 51 10.21 -24.99 -1.84
N PRO A 52 10.81 -23.89 -2.35
CA PRO A 52 10.45 -22.55 -1.93
C PRO A 52 8.93 -22.40 -1.92
N ALA A 53 8.35 -22.05 -0.77
CA ALA A 53 6.91 -21.94 -0.63
C ALA A 53 6.39 -20.95 -1.68
N GLN A 54 5.66 -21.46 -2.66
CA GLN A 54 5.01 -20.62 -3.66
C GLN A 54 3.64 -20.23 -3.11
N ILE A 55 3.55 -19.01 -2.61
CA ILE A 55 2.26 -18.42 -2.23
C ILE A 55 1.58 -17.97 -3.51
N SER A 56 0.43 -18.56 -3.77
CA SER A 56 -0.41 -18.31 -4.93
C SER A 56 -1.53 -17.33 -4.59
N LEU A 57 -2.12 -16.67 -5.59
CA LEU A 57 -3.23 -15.74 -5.36
C LEU A 57 -4.46 -16.40 -4.72
N THR A 58 -4.57 -17.72 -4.82
CA THR A 58 -5.62 -18.51 -4.14
C THR A 58 -5.41 -18.58 -2.63
N ASP A 59 -4.24 -18.19 -2.12
CA ASP A 59 -3.92 -18.11 -0.68
C ASP A 59 -4.28 -16.74 -0.06
N CYS A 60 -4.67 -15.76 -0.88
CA CYS A 60 -5.24 -14.50 -0.43
C CYS A 60 -6.77 -14.64 -0.30
N LEU A 61 -7.45 -13.84 0.53
CA LEU A 61 -8.93 -13.73 0.63
C LEU A 61 -9.65 -13.54 -0.73
N ALA A 62 -8.90 -13.40 -1.82
CA ALA A 62 -9.30 -13.71 -3.18
C ALA A 62 -9.85 -15.14 -3.44
N CYS A 63 -9.86 -16.06 -2.45
CA CYS A 63 -10.35 -17.44 -2.56
C CYS A 63 -11.75 -17.59 -3.20
N SER A 64 -12.59 -16.55 -3.19
CA SER A 64 -13.93 -16.56 -3.79
C SER A 64 -13.98 -16.08 -5.25
N GLY A 65 -12.87 -16.18 -6.01
CA GLY A 65 -12.83 -15.72 -7.40
C GLY A 65 -12.88 -14.19 -7.55
N CYS A 66 -12.52 -13.46 -6.49
CA CYS A 66 -12.50 -12.01 -6.49
C CYS A 66 -11.31 -11.42 -7.27
N VAL A 67 -10.41 -12.24 -7.80
CA VAL A 67 -9.29 -11.81 -8.67
C VAL A 67 -9.44 -12.54 -10.00
N THR A 68 -9.49 -11.77 -11.08
CA THR A 68 -9.58 -12.25 -12.47
C THR A 68 -8.24 -12.82 -12.92
N SER A 69 -8.24 -13.67 -13.95
CA SER A 69 -7.01 -14.19 -14.54
C SER A 69 -6.07 -13.08 -15.03
N ALA A 70 -6.62 -11.94 -15.48
CA ALA A 70 -5.83 -10.78 -15.89
C ALA A 70 -5.17 -10.08 -14.68
N GLU A 71 -5.91 -9.84 -13.60
CA GLU A 71 -5.36 -9.29 -12.34
C GLU A 71 -4.28 -10.23 -11.76
N ALA A 72 -4.44 -11.54 -11.90
CA ALA A 72 -3.45 -12.51 -11.47
C ALA A 72 -2.13 -12.46 -12.26
N VAL A 73 -2.22 -12.27 -13.57
CA VAL A 73 -1.05 -12.05 -14.42
C VAL A 73 -0.37 -10.73 -14.03
N LEU A 74 -1.12 -9.65 -13.81
CA LEU A 74 -0.57 -8.36 -13.40
C LEU A 74 0.22 -8.44 -12.08
N VAL A 75 -0.31 -9.15 -11.08
CA VAL A 75 0.38 -9.38 -9.80
C VAL A 75 1.68 -10.17 -9.98
N SER A 76 1.68 -11.13 -10.90
CA SER A 76 2.83 -11.98 -11.19
C SER A 76 3.93 -11.21 -11.94
N LEU A 77 3.56 -10.28 -12.82
CA LEU A 77 4.49 -9.39 -13.53
C LEU A 77 5.20 -8.43 -12.56
N GLN A 78 4.54 -8.00 -11.49
CA GLN A 78 5.16 -7.15 -10.45
C GLN A 78 6.07 -7.98 -9.53
N SER A 79 7.27 -8.30 -9.99
CA SER A 79 8.25 -9.15 -9.30
C SER A 79 9.48 -8.38 -8.82
N HIS A 80 10.37 -9.04 -8.08
CA HIS A 80 11.67 -8.46 -7.72
C HIS A 80 12.53 -8.18 -8.96
N THR A 81 12.37 -8.96 -10.04
CA THR A 81 13.05 -8.72 -11.32
C THR A 81 12.64 -7.38 -11.91
N GLU A 82 11.36 -7.00 -11.80
CA GLU A 82 10.90 -5.69 -12.25
C GLU A 82 11.52 -4.54 -11.45
N VAL A 83 11.73 -4.75 -10.14
CA VAL A 83 12.46 -3.77 -9.30
C VAL A 83 13.90 -3.59 -9.80
N LEU A 84 14.59 -4.70 -10.10
CA LEU A 84 15.95 -4.65 -10.65
C LEU A 84 16.00 -3.98 -12.03
N ASN A 85 15.08 -4.35 -12.92
CA ASN A 85 14.95 -3.72 -14.24
C ASN A 85 14.67 -2.21 -14.14
N ALA A 86 13.80 -1.80 -13.21
CA ALA A 86 13.51 -0.39 -12.96
C ALA A 86 14.75 0.36 -12.46
N LEU A 87 15.54 -0.25 -11.57
CA LEU A 87 16.82 0.31 -11.11
C LEU A 87 17.86 0.36 -12.25
N ASP A 88 17.85 -0.56 -13.21
CA ASP A 88 18.77 -0.55 -14.34
C ASP A 88 18.30 0.31 -15.52
N SER A 89 17.03 0.76 -15.51
CA SER A 89 16.45 1.49 -16.64
C SER A 89 17.00 2.91 -16.81
N GLN A 90 17.30 3.60 -15.71
CA GLN A 90 17.71 5.00 -15.70
C GLN A 90 18.63 5.29 -14.51
N PRO A 91 19.61 6.20 -14.63
CA PRO A 91 20.49 6.55 -13.52
C PRO A 91 19.74 7.27 -12.38
N SER A 92 20.24 7.14 -11.16
CA SER A 92 19.72 7.88 -10.02
C SER A 92 20.11 9.35 -10.06
N ILE A 93 19.19 10.24 -9.69
CA ILE A 93 19.45 11.67 -9.61
C ILE A 93 20.12 12.00 -8.28
N PRO A 94 21.31 12.62 -8.26
CA PRO A 94 21.92 13.10 -7.02
C PRO A 94 21.07 14.23 -6.42
N ILE A 95 20.64 14.08 -5.17
CA ILE A 95 19.81 15.11 -4.51
C ILE A 95 20.57 16.42 -4.32
N ALA A 96 21.88 16.36 -4.05
CA ALA A 96 22.71 17.54 -3.83
C ALA A 96 22.64 18.52 -5.01
N SER A 97 22.68 18.01 -6.25
CA SER A 97 22.60 18.86 -7.44
C SER A 97 21.22 19.50 -7.62
N LEU A 98 20.15 18.85 -7.16
CA LEU A 98 18.79 19.42 -7.15
C LEU A 98 18.62 20.50 -6.08
N LEU A 99 19.28 20.38 -4.94
CA LEU A 99 19.20 21.38 -3.87
C LEU A 99 20.07 22.62 -4.19
N GLU A 100 21.25 22.44 -4.75
CA GLU A 100 22.12 23.55 -5.17
C GLU A 100 21.48 24.42 -6.26
N SER A 101 20.76 23.80 -7.20
CA SER A 101 20.01 24.53 -8.22
C SER A 101 18.83 25.33 -7.67
N THR A 102 18.39 25.07 -6.43
CA THR A 102 17.33 25.86 -5.77
C THR A 102 17.85 27.07 -4.99
N SER A 103 19.13 27.10 -4.60
CA SER A 103 19.70 28.21 -3.83
C SER A 103 20.05 29.45 -4.66
N ASP A 104 20.24 29.31 -5.98
CA ASP A 104 20.66 30.43 -6.85
C ASP A 104 19.50 31.33 -7.33
N GLY A 105 18.28 31.15 -6.80
CA GLY A 105 17.15 32.07 -7.04
C GLY A 105 16.70 32.21 -8.50
N LYS A 106 17.23 31.39 -9.41
CA LYS A 106 16.92 31.43 -10.84
C LYS A 106 15.70 30.55 -11.11
N THR A 107 14.52 31.12 -10.88
CA THR A 107 13.23 30.52 -11.26
C THR A 107 13.03 30.65 -12.77
N ASP A 108 13.86 29.97 -13.55
CA ASP A 108 13.51 29.69 -14.93
C ASP A 108 12.68 28.41 -14.91
N GLY A 109 11.35 28.54 -15.05
CA GLY A 109 10.38 27.45 -15.14
C GLY A 109 10.53 26.59 -16.41
N GLY A 110 11.76 26.33 -16.83
CA GLY A 110 12.13 25.49 -17.94
C GLY A 110 13.16 24.47 -17.48
N SER A 111 12.92 23.22 -17.86
CA SER A 111 13.72 22.01 -17.67
C SER A 111 15.12 22.09 -18.31
N ALA A 112 15.87 23.16 -18.09
CA ALA A 112 17.17 23.40 -18.70
C ALA A 112 18.27 22.85 -17.77
N GLY A 113 18.54 21.55 -17.87
CA GLY A 113 19.79 20.96 -17.39
C GLY A 113 19.70 19.82 -16.38
N LEU A 114 18.51 19.37 -15.97
CA LEU A 114 18.40 18.17 -15.13
C LEU A 114 18.73 16.93 -15.98
N GLN A 115 19.80 16.21 -15.60
CA GLN A 115 20.15 14.90 -16.15
C GLN A 115 18.92 13.99 -16.17
N ASP A 116 18.70 13.25 -17.24
CA ASP A 116 17.67 12.21 -17.34
C ASP A 116 17.93 11.12 -16.28
N GLY A 117 16.89 10.62 -15.60
CA GLY A 117 17.06 9.83 -14.37
C GLY A 117 15.84 9.81 -13.43
N LYS A 118 15.94 9.02 -12.35
CA LYS A 118 14.90 8.94 -11.30
C LYS A 118 15.47 9.02 -9.90
N ILE A 119 14.62 9.41 -8.95
CA ILE A 119 14.85 9.19 -7.52
C ILE A 119 14.13 7.91 -7.15
N PHE A 120 14.86 6.95 -6.58
CA PHE A 120 14.31 5.68 -6.12
C PHE A 120 14.05 5.74 -4.62
N VAL A 121 12.81 5.49 -4.21
CA VAL A 121 12.41 5.50 -2.79
C VAL A 121 11.69 4.20 -2.46
N ALA A 122 12.00 3.64 -1.30
CA ALA A 122 11.34 2.45 -0.79
C ALA A 122 10.54 2.78 0.47
N SER A 123 9.38 2.16 0.64
CA SER A 123 8.66 2.12 1.91
C SER A 123 8.51 0.69 2.40
N VAL A 124 8.75 0.44 3.67
CA VAL A 124 8.69 -0.88 4.29
C VAL A 124 7.57 -0.91 5.32
N SER A 125 6.78 -1.97 5.31
CA SER A 125 5.76 -2.20 6.34
C SER A 125 6.35 -2.82 7.60
N PRO A 126 5.76 -2.55 8.78
CA PRO A 126 6.19 -3.18 10.02
C PRO A 126 6.06 -4.71 9.96
N GLN A 127 5.04 -5.24 9.27
CA GLN A 127 4.88 -6.68 9.11
C GLN A 127 6.01 -7.33 8.32
N VAL A 128 6.56 -6.66 7.30
CA VAL A 128 7.73 -7.19 6.58
C VAL A 128 8.93 -7.29 7.51
N ARG A 129 9.20 -6.26 8.33
CA ARG A 129 10.28 -6.33 9.31
C ARG A 129 10.04 -7.40 10.36
N ALA A 130 8.83 -7.50 10.88
CA ALA A 130 8.45 -8.51 11.87
C ALA A 130 8.61 -9.93 11.29
N SER A 131 8.21 -10.15 10.04
CA SER A 131 8.36 -11.43 9.35
C SER A 131 9.84 -11.80 9.21
N VAL A 132 10.67 -10.88 8.70
CA VAL A 132 12.12 -11.11 8.58
C VAL A 132 12.75 -11.35 9.95
N ALA A 133 12.35 -10.58 10.97
CA ALA A 133 12.82 -10.74 12.33
C ALA A 133 12.52 -12.13 12.90
N ALA A 134 11.29 -12.61 12.71
CA ALA A 134 10.88 -13.94 13.12
C ALA A 134 11.66 -15.03 12.37
N THR A 135 11.77 -14.94 11.04
CA THR A 135 12.47 -15.94 10.21
C THR A 135 13.94 -16.12 10.60
N TYR A 136 14.64 -15.03 10.94
CA TYR A 136 16.06 -15.08 11.29
C TYR A 136 16.32 -15.15 12.81
N GLY A 137 15.28 -15.19 13.65
CA GLY A 137 15.44 -15.16 15.11
C GLY A 137 16.15 -13.90 15.62
N ILE A 138 15.89 -12.75 15.00
CA ILE A 138 16.52 -11.46 15.32
C ILE A 138 15.49 -10.42 15.78
N SER A 139 15.97 -9.31 16.34
CA SER A 139 15.08 -8.17 16.66
C SER A 139 14.54 -7.49 15.39
N GLU A 140 13.34 -6.90 15.47
CA GLU A 140 12.76 -6.08 14.41
C GLU A 140 13.70 -4.96 13.95
N ARG A 141 14.43 -4.35 14.89
CA ARG A 141 15.43 -3.32 14.60
C ARG A 141 16.55 -3.87 13.70
N LYS A 142 17.08 -5.05 14.02
CA LYS A 142 18.13 -5.69 13.22
C LYS A 142 17.61 -6.11 11.84
N ALA A 143 16.38 -6.61 11.76
CA ALA A 143 15.73 -6.88 10.48
C ALA A 143 15.58 -5.59 9.63
N GLY A 144 15.22 -4.48 10.26
CA GLY A 144 15.19 -3.16 9.63
C GLY A 144 16.54 -2.77 9.01
N TRP A 145 17.64 -2.90 9.75
CA TRP A 145 18.98 -2.62 9.24
C TRP A 145 19.40 -3.53 8.10
N MET A 146 19.02 -4.82 8.14
CA MET A 146 19.29 -5.74 7.03
C MET A 146 18.57 -5.30 5.75
N ILE A 147 17.30 -4.89 5.86
CA ILE A 147 16.51 -4.39 4.73
C ILE A 147 17.10 -3.07 4.21
N GLU A 148 17.48 -2.16 5.09
CA GLU A 148 18.11 -0.88 4.71
C GLU A 148 19.47 -1.09 4.03
N GLN A 149 20.31 -2.00 4.56
CA GLN A 149 21.58 -2.35 3.94
C GLN A 149 21.38 -2.96 2.55
N LEU A 150 20.37 -3.83 2.38
CA LEU A 150 20.04 -4.40 1.09
C LEU A 150 19.59 -3.32 0.10
N LEU A 151 18.68 -2.45 0.49
CA LEU A 151 18.04 -1.48 -0.43
C LEU A 151 18.91 -0.25 -0.71
N SER A 152 19.64 0.24 0.28
CA SER A 152 20.34 1.54 0.24
C SER A 152 21.83 1.45 0.57
N GLY A 153 22.28 0.35 1.18
CA GLY A 153 23.65 0.17 1.63
C GLY A 153 24.67 0.01 0.49
N PRO A 154 25.97 0.23 0.79
CA PRO A 154 27.05 0.09 -0.18
C PRO A 154 27.20 -1.33 -0.71
N ASP A 155 26.92 -2.33 0.13
CA ASP A 155 27.03 -3.77 -0.22
C ASP A 155 25.69 -4.37 -0.68
N GLY A 156 24.66 -3.54 -0.83
CA GLY A 156 23.31 -3.96 -1.22
C GLY A 156 23.12 -3.97 -2.75
N LEU A 157 21.91 -3.60 -3.17
CA LEU A 157 21.50 -3.55 -4.59
C LEU A 157 22.43 -2.71 -5.47
N ARG A 158 23.12 -1.72 -4.88
CA ARG A 158 24.10 -0.87 -5.57
C ARG A 158 25.24 -1.63 -6.23
N THR A 159 25.60 -2.80 -5.70
CA THR A 159 26.72 -3.59 -6.22
C THR A 159 26.40 -4.32 -7.52
N GLY A 160 25.12 -4.59 -7.79
CA GLY A 160 24.69 -5.45 -8.88
C GLY A 160 24.12 -4.74 -10.10
N GLY A 161 23.71 -3.46 -9.98
CA GLY A 161 23.01 -2.73 -11.04
C GLY A 161 23.92 -2.01 -12.04
N ALA A 162 23.44 -1.84 -13.28
CA ALA A 162 24.16 -1.18 -14.38
C ALA A 162 24.53 0.29 -14.08
N HIS A 163 23.75 0.94 -13.22
CA HIS A 163 23.93 2.33 -12.80
C HIS A 163 24.42 2.48 -11.36
N GLY A 164 24.74 1.37 -10.67
CA GLY A 164 25.06 1.40 -9.24
C GLY A 164 23.91 1.94 -8.38
N ASN A 165 22.68 1.83 -8.87
CA ASN A 165 21.51 2.41 -8.23
C ASN A 165 21.14 1.68 -6.95
N GLY A 166 20.68 2.46 -5.98
CA GLY A 166 20.03 1.98 -4.78
C GLY A 166 18.92 2.94 -4.36
N PHE A 167 18.16 2.56 -3.36
CA PHE A 167 17.12 3.41 -2.83
C PHE A 167 17.75 4.57 -2.06
N THR A 168 17.35 5.78 -2.39
CA THR A 168 17.87 6.99 -1.74
C THR A 168 17.33 7.13 -0.32
N TRP A 169 16.08 6.71 -0.12
CA TRP A 169 15.47 6.61 1.19
C TRP A 169 14.68 5.31 1.32
N VAL A 170 14.76 4.72 2.51
CA VAL A 170 13.94 3.58 2.95
C VAL A 170 13.13 4.09 4.14
N VAL A 171 11.83 4.27 3.95
CA VAL A 171 10.95 4.81 4.98
C VAL A 171 10.02 3.74 5.55
N ASP A 172 9.56 3.93 6.77
CA ASP A 172 8.58 3.05 7.39
C ASP A 172 7.16 3.56 7.09
N THR A 173 6.24 2.65 6.77
CA THR A 173 4.81 2.99 6.68
C THR A 173 4.13 3.21 8.03
N ASN A 174 4.79 2.93 9.17
CA ASN A 174 4.28 3.15 10.52
C ASN A 174 3.75 4.57 10.74
N ALA A 175 4.49 5.59 10.32
CA ALA A 175 4.05 6.98 10.46
C ALA A 175 2.70 7.23 9.73
N MET A 176 2.55 6.66 8.54
CA MET A 176 1.29 6.77 7.80
C MET A 176 0.20 5.86 8.34
N ARG A 177 0.55 4.74 8.99
CA ARG A 177 -0.41 3.92 9.74
C ARG A 177 -0.98 4.69 10.93
N GLU A 178 -0.13 5.35 11.71
CA GLU A 178 -0.57 6.19 12.82
C GLU A 178 -1.44 7.36 12.34
N ALA A 179 -1.01 8.04 11.27
CA ALA A 179 -1.82 9.09 10.64
C ALA A 179 -3.18 8.54 10.17
N SER A 180 -3.21 7.36 9.56
CA SER A 180 -4.45 6.70 9.15
C SER A 180 -5.38 6.41 10.34
N LEU A 181 -4.86 6.05 11.50
CA LEU A 181 -5.67 5.82 12.70
C LEU A 181 -6.31 7.12 13.19
N VAL A 182 -5.54 8.20 13.26
CA VAL A 182 -6.04 9.52 13.67
C VAL A 182 -7.10 10.04 12.70
N ILE A 183 -6.79 10.02 11.39
CA ILE A 183 -7.71 10.50 10.35
C ILE A 183 -8.97 9.62 10.30
N GLY A 184 -8.84 8.31 10.49
CA GLY A 184 -9.99 7.40 10.55
C GLY A 184 -10.88 7.67 11.76
N ALA A 185 -10.28 7.95 12.93
CA ALA A 185 -11.04 8.36 14.11
C ALA A 185 -11.78 9.68 13.87
N GLU A 186 -11.12 10.67 13.24
CA GLU A 186 -11.75 11.92 12.85
C GLU A 186 -12.90 11.73 11.85
N GLU A 187 -12.75 10.85 10.85
CA GLU A 187 -13.82 10.51 9.90
C GLU A 187 -15.05 9.96 10.62
N VAL A 188 -14.85 9.05 11.58
CA VAL A 188 -15.94 8.49 12.39
C VAL A 188 -16.57 9.56 13.29
N MET A 189 -15.78 10.35 14.00
CA MET A 189 -16.29 11.41 14.89
C MET A 189 -17.06 12.48 14.13
N ASN A 190 -16.53 12.94 12.98
CA ASN A 190 -17.16 13.97 12.16
C ASN A 190 -18.45 13.47 11.50
N SER A 191 -18.56 12.17 11.21
CA SER A 191 -19.82 11.57 10.77
C SER A 191 -20.89 11.62 11.88
N GLY A 192 -20.49 11.66 13.15
CA GLY A 192 -21.34 11.75 14.34
C GLY A 192 -22.13 13.06 14.47
N LEU A 193 -21.56 14.17 14.02
CA LEU A 193 -22.06 15.52 14.26
C LEU A 193 -23.06 16.02 13.19
N VAL A 194 -23.23 15.29 12.09
CA VAL A 194 -24.19 15.60 11.03
C VAL A 194 -25.21 14.47 10.96
N ALA A 195 -26.08 14.42 11.97
CA ALA A 195 -27.32 13.65 11.88
C ALA A 195 -28.48 14.65 11.96
N GLU A 196 -29.42 14.46 11.04
CA GLU A 196 -30.63 15.25 10.79
C GLU A 196 -30.46 16.33 9.70
N ASP A 197 -31.12 16.09 8.57
CA ASP A 197 -31.61 17.10 7.61
C ASP A 197 -30.92 17.31 6.24
N GLN A 198 -30.37 16.26 5.60
CA GLN A 198 -30.28 16.27 4.13
C GLN A 198 -30.97 15.05 3.51
N GLN A 199 -32.25 15.27 3.21
CA GLN A 199 -33.01 14.52 2.22
C GLN A 199 -32.27 14.45 0.89
N ALA A 200 -32.39 13.28 0.27
CA ALA A 200 -31.86 12.91 -1.02
C ALA A 200 -31.94 14.03 -2.08
N SER A 201 -30.79 14.55 -2.49
CA SER A 201 -30.65 15.18 -3.81
C SER A 201 -30.21 14.10 -4.81
N THR A 202 -31.16 13.61 -5.58
CA THR A 202 -30.92 12.93 -6.85
C THR A 202 -30.24 13.91 -7.81
N GLY A 203 -28.98 13.66 -8.16
CA GLY A 203 -28.22 14.43 -9.14
C GLY A 203 -26.90 13.72 -9.47
N ASP A 204 -26.62 13.58 -10.76
CA ASP A 204 -25.55 12.79 -11.37
C ASP A 204 -24.17 12.86 -10.69
N GLY A 205 -23.57 11.67 -10.48
CA GLY A 205 -22.13 11.43 -10.67
C GLY A 205 -21.13 11.99 -9.64
N ALA A 206 -21.54 12.79 -8.65
CA ALA A 206 -20.64 13.26 -7.59
C ALA A 206 -20.90 12.49 -6.27
N LEU A 207 -19.91 11.70 -5.85
CA LEU A 207 -19.92 10.98 -4.58
C LEU A 207 -20.24 11.96 -3.42
N SER A 208 -21.33 11.70 -2.68
CA SER A 208 -21.69 12.48 -1.49
C SER A 208 -20.48 12.63 -0.57
N THR A 209 -20.31 13.82 0.02
CA THR A 209 -19.04 14.25 0.66
C THR A 209 -18.60 13.42 1.87
N GLN A 210 -19.46 12.59 2.45
CA GLN A 210 -19.19 11.76 3.64
C GLN A 210 -19.72 10.32 3.47
N PRO A 211 -19.01 9.29 3.98
CA PRO A 211 -19.49 7.90 3.95
C PRO A 211 -20.72 7.69 4.84
N LYS A 212 -21.60 6.78 4.44
CA LYS A 212 -22.79 6.37 5.22
C LYS A 212 -22.37 5.54 6.43
N LYS A 213 -23.12 5.64 7.53
CA LYS A 213 -22.90 4.84 8.74
C LYS A 213 -23.53 3.44 8.64
N PRO A 214 -22.92 2.39 9.19
CA PRO A 214 -21.62 2.38 9.86
C PRO A 214 -20.47 2.60 8.87
N ILE A 215 -19.39 3.26 9.30
CA ILE A 215 -18.20 3.47 8.46
C ILE A 215 -17.30 2.25 8.59
N LEU A 216 -16.98 1.64 7.45
CA LEU A 216 -16.19 0.42 7.33
C LEU A 216 -14.78 0.76 6.86
N THR A 217 -13.77 0.06 7.39
CA THR A 217 -12.38 0.30 7.00
C THR A 217 -12.14 -0.02 5.51
N SER A 218 -11.19 0.69 4.90
CA SER A 218 -10.84 0.53 3.47
C SER A 218 -9.35 0.23 3.24
N ALA A 219 -8.58 -0.02 4.29
CA ALA A 219 -7.13 -0.20 4.21
C ALA A 219 -6.70 -1.56 3.61
N CYS A 220 -7.59 -2.56 3.64
CA CYS A 220 -7.34 -3.92 3.12
C CYS A 220 -7.84 -4.04 1.67
N PRO A 221 -6.95 -4.20 0.67
CA PRO A 221 -7.38 -4.28 -0.72
C PRO A 221 -8.20 -5.54 -1.02
N GLY A 222 -7.94 -6.68 -0.37
CA GLY A 222 -8.76 -7.88 -0.53
C GLY A 222 -10.22 -7.65 -0.09
N TRP A 223 -10.43 -6.93 1.02
CA TRP A 223 -11.76 -6.52 1.47
C TRP A 223 -12.44 -5.59 0.46
N ILE A 224 -11.70 -4.61 -0.09
CA ILE A 224 -12.25 -3.70 -1.11
C ILE A 224 -12.68 -4.49 -2.35
N CYS A 225 -11.82 -5.37 -2.87
CA CYS A 225 -12.15 -6.22 -4.02
C CYS A 225 -13.38 -7.10 -3.75
N TYR A 226 -13.46 -7.69 -2.56
CA TYR A 226 -14.62 -8.47 -2.14
C TYR A 226 -15.89 -7.60 -2.10
N ALA A 227 -15.84 -6.45 -1.43
CA ALA A 227 -16.96 -5.52 -1.30
C ALA A 227 -17.46 -5.03 -2.68
N GLU A 228 -16.56 -4.63 -3.57
CA GLU A 228 -16.89 -4.18 -4.93
C GLU A 228 -17.58 -5.27 -5.76
N LYS A 229 -17.13 -6.52 -5.65
CA LYS A 229 -17.61 -7.64 -6.49
C LYS A 229 -18.83 -8.35 -5.93
N THR A 230 -18.95 -8.45 -4.61
CA THR A 230 -19.96 -9.29 -3.95
C THR A 230 -21.01 -8.50 -3.17
N HIS A 231 -20.65 -7.32 -2.65
CA HIS A 231 -21.51 -6.52 -1.77
C HIS A 231 -21.51 -5.03 -2.17
N PRO A 232 -21.90 -4.65 -3.41
CA PRO A 232 -21.79 -3.27 -3.88
C PRO A 232 -22.60 -2.25 -3.05
N HIS A 233 -23.61 -2.72 -2.32
CA HIS A 233 -24.39 -1.90 -1.39
C HIS A 233 -23.59 -1.42 -0.17
N VAL A 234 -22.44 -2.04 0.16
CA VAL A 234 -21.56 -1.59 1.25
C VAL A 234 -20.58 -0.49 0.80
N LEU A 235 -20.42 -0.23 -0.51
CA LEU A 235 -19.48 0.78 -1.01
C LEU A 235 -19.72 2.19 -0.43
N PRO A 236 -20.97 2.66 -0.25
CA PRO A 236 -21.24 3.94 0.40
C PRO A 236 -20.80 4.01 1.86
N HIS A 237 -20.56 2.86 2.50
CA HIS A 237 -20.13 2.74 3.90
C HIS A 237 -18.60 2.69 4.05
N LEU A 238 -17.85 2.53 2.95
CA LEU A 238 -16.40 2.44 3.01
C LEU A 238 -15.77 3.80 3.36
N SER A 239 -14.81 3.77 4.27
CA SER A 239 -13.93 4.88 4.61
C SER A 239 -13.26 5.43 3.35
N ARG A 240 -13.20 6.75 3.23
CA ARG A 240 -12.53 7.43 2.10
C ARG A 240 -11.02 7.52 2.30
N LEU A 241 -10.53 7.09 3.45
CA LEU A 241 -9.12 7.09 3.79
C LEU A 241 -8.34 6.14 2.88
N LYS A 242 -7.23 6.62 2.33
CA LYS A 242 -6.27 5.77 1.62
C LYS A 242 -5.60 4.81 2.61
N SER A 243 -5.26 3.60 2.16
CA SER A 243 -4.47 2.70 2.99
C SER A 243 -3.10 3.31 3.33
N PRO A 244 -2.42 2.85 4.40
CA PRO A 244 -1.09 3.35 4.76
C PRO A 244 -0.06 3.26 3.63
N GLN A 245 -0.15 2.24 2.76
CA GLN A 245 0.70 2.14 1.56
C GLN A 245 0.44 3.31 0.61
N ALA A 246 -0.82 3.50 0.22
CA ALA A 246 -1.22 4.52 -0.73
C ALA A 246 -1.00 5.93 -0.18
N LEU A 247 -1.22 6.13 1.11
CA LEU A 247 -0.94 7.39 1.81
C LEU A 247 0.56 7.69 1.83
N THR A 248 1.41 6.68 2.10
CA THR A 248 2.88 6.82 2.05
C THR A 248 3.35 7.21 0.66
N GLY A 249 2.92 6.50 -0.37
CA GLY A 249 3.29 6.82 -1.76
C GLY A 249 2.81 8.22 -2.16
N THR A 250 1.60 8.59 -1.74
CA THR A 250 1.05 9.93 -2.00
C THR A 250 1.94 11.01 -1.36
N MET A 251 2.23 10.86 -0.06
CA MET A 251 3.03 11.79 0.73
C MET A 251 4.44 11.95 0.15
N LEU A 252 5.13 10.84 -0.13
CA LEU A 252 6.48 10.86 -0.69
C LEU A 252 6.51 11.60 -2.02
N LYS A 253 5.65 11.22 -2.97
CA LYS A 253 5.63 11.85 -4.29
C LYS A 253 5.25 13.32 -4.23
N THR A 254 4.29 13.74 -3.39
CA THR A 254 3.95 15.18 -3.25
C THR A 254 5.07 15.98 -2.62
N VAL A 255 5.59 15.51 -1.50
CA VAL A 255 6.56 16.30 -0.75
C VAL A 255 7.87 16.39 -1.53
N LEU A 256 8.36 15.29 -2.08
CA LEU A 256 9.62 15.29 -2.82
C LEU A 256 9.52 16.06 -4.14
N SER A 257 8.43 15.92 -4.91
CA SER A 257 8.27 16.69 -6.16
C SER A 257 8.26 18.18 -5.92
N ARG A 258 7.55 18.64 -4.88
CA ARG A 258 7.49 20.06 -4.50
C ARG A 258 8.80 20.58 -3.92
N ARG A 259 9.46 19.80 -3.06
CA ARG A 259 10.69 20.21 -2.39
C ARG A 259 11.89 20.23 -3.34
N LEU A 260 11.92 19.33 -4.32
CA LEU A 260 13.02 19.19 -5.27
C LEU A 260 12.71 19.80 -6.63
N HIS A 261 11.53 20.41 -6.80
CA HIS A 261 11.07 21.01 -8.06
C HIS A 261 11.17 20.06 -9.28
N ILE A 262 10.81 18.79 -9.09
CA ILE A 262 10.81 17.76 -10.14
C ILE A 262 9.39 17.23 -10.39
N SER A 263 9.14 16.67 -11.58
CA SER A 263 7.89 15.93 -11.83
C SER A 263 7.79 14.71 -10.90
N PRO A 264 6.60 14.38 -10.36
CA PRO A 264 6.33 13.12 -9.65
C PRO A 264 6.74 11.86 -10.42
N ASP A 265 6.76 11.90 -11.76
CA ASP A 265 7.18 10.78 -12.63
C ASP A 265 8.67 10.45 -12.50
N ARG A 266 9.46 11.43 -12.04
CA ARG A 266 10.88 11.25 -11.71
C ARG A 266 11.09 10.58 -10.35
N ILE A 267 10.03 10.30 -9.60
CA ILE A 267 10.09 9.62 -8.31
C ILE A 267 9.50 8.22 -8.50
N TRP A 268 10.38 7.22 -8.46
CA TRP A 268 9.98 5.82 -8.48
C TRP A 268 9.89 5.30 -7.04
N HIS A 269 8.71 4.82 -6.66
CA HIS A 269 8.42 4.36 -5.30
C HIS A 269 8.08 2.88 -5.31
N VAL A 270 8.80 2.09 -4.50
CA VAL A 270 8.44 0.69 -4.21
C VAL A 270 7.93 0.56 -2.79
N ALA A 271 6.91 -0.28 -2.61
CA ALA A 271 6.36 -0.62 -1.31
C ALA A 271 6.61 -2.09 -1.00
N LEU A 272 7.37 -2.37 0.06
CA LEU A 272 7.58 -3.70 0.61
C LEU A 272 6.44 -4.00 1.59
N MET A 273 5.48 -4.78 1.12
CA MET A 273 4.27 -5.16 1.86
C MET A 273 4.18 -6.68 2.03
N PRO A 274 3.51 -7.17 3.09
CA PRO A 274 3.33 -8.61 3.35
C PRO A 274 2.17 -9.21 2.54
N CYS A 275 1.62 -8.51 1.54
CA CYS A 275 0.35 -8.84 0.91
C CYS A 275 0.44 -8.66 -0.61
N PHE A 276 -0.04 -9.66 -1.37
CA PHE A 276 -0.07 -9.60 -2.83
C PHE A 276 -1.07 -8.58 -3.35
N ASP A 277 -2.25 -8.45 -2.74
CA ASP A 277 -3.29 -7.52 -3.18
C ASP A 277 -2.86 -6.06 -3.08
N LYS A 278 -1.80 -5.76 -2.32
CA LYS A 278 -1.17 -4.42 -2.31
C LYS A 278 -0.58 -4.03 -3.67
N LYS A 279 -0.22 -5.01 -4.51
CA LYS A 279 0.18 -4.81 -5.91
C LYS A 279 -1.01 -4.37 -6.77
N LEU A 280 -2.16 -5.01 -6.57
CA LEU A 280 -3.41 -4.62 -7.23
C LEU A 280 -3.82 -3.21 -6.80
N GLU A 281 -3.77 -2.91 -5.49
CA GLU A 281 -4.02 -1.57 -4.98
C GLU A 281 -3.11 -0.52 -5.64
N ALA A 282 -1.80 -0.79 -5.73
CA ALA A 282 -0.85 0.12 -6.35
C ALA A 282 -1.09 0.34 -7.86
N SER A 283 -1.77 -0.60 -8.53
CA SER A 283 -2.13 -0.49 -9.96
C SER A 283 -3.42 0.28 -10.23
N ARG A 284 -4.17 0.67 -9.18
CA ARG A 284 -5.43 1.43 -9.32
C ARG A 284 -5.13 2.87 -9.75
N SER A 285 -5.65 3.27 -10.92
CA SER A 285 -5.40 4.58 -11.55
C SER A 285 -5.75 5.79 -10.67
N GLU A 286 -6.76 5.66 -9.82
CA GLU A 286 -7.21 6.66 -8.87
C GLU A 286 -6.17 6.96 -7.77
N LEU A 287 -5.20 6.06 -7.57
CA LEU A 287 -4.10 6.22 -6.62
C LEU A 287 -2.79 6.66 -7.29
N THR A 288 -2.67 6.57 -8.62
CA THR A 288 -1.42 6.86 -9.36
C THR A 288 -1.37 8.26 -9.96
N ASP A 289 -2.46 8.78 -10.54
CA ASP A 289 -2.38 9.95 -11.44
C ASP A 289 -3.25 11.15 -11.04
N ILE A 290 -4.45 10.92 -10.51
CA ILE A 290 -5.44 11.99 -10.25
C ILE A 290 -4.95 12.99 -9.19
N SER A 291 -4.09 12.54 -8.27
CA SER A 291 -3.56 13.39 -7.20
C SER A 291 -2.50 14.39 -7.70
N TRP A 292 -1.89 14.16 -8.86
CA TRP A 292 -0.70 14.88 -9.36
C TRP A 292 -0.93 15.69 -10.61
N GLN A 293 -2.05 15.49 -11.32
CA GLN A 293 -2.41 16.33 -12.46
C GLN A 293 -2.75 17.77 -12.02
N PRO A 294 -2.41 18.79 -12.83
CA PRO A 294 -2.92 20.14 -12.64
C PRO A 294 -4.46 20.13 -12.69
N PRO A 295 -5.15 21.03 -11.97
CA PRO A 295 -6.61 21.05 -11.96
C PRO A 295 -7.14 21.19 -13.39
N SER A 296 -7.86 20.17 -13.85
CA SER A 296 -8.61 20.22 -15.10
C SER A 296 -9.80 21.16 -14.90
N PRO A 297 -10.18 21.98 -15.91
CA PRO A 297 -11.39 22.80 -15.84
C PRO A 297 -12.68 21.99 -15.59
N LEU A 298 -12.64 20.67 -15.75
CA LEU A 298 -13.75 19.75 -15.48
C LEU A 298 -13.83 19.29 -14.00
N HIS A 299 -12.77 19.46 -13.20
CA HIS A 299 -12.73 19.13 -11.78
C HIS A 299 -11.90 20.16 -10.99
N PRO A 300 -12.46 21.34 -10.68
CA PRO A 300 -11.77 22.31 -9.84
C PRO A 300 -11.63 21.77 -8.41
N ARG A 301 -10.39 21.71 -7.89
CA ARG A 301 -10.18 21.56 -6.44
C ARG A 301 -10.71 22.81 -5.78
N SER A 302 -11.50 22.65 -4.71
CA SER A 302 -11.85 23.76 -3.84
C SER A 302 -10.56 24.42 -3.36
N THR A 303 -10.39 25.69 -3.72
CA THR A 303 -9.30 26.50 -3.22
C THR A 303 -9.42 26.59 -1.69
N PRO A 304 -8.34 26.38 -0.92
CA PRO A 304 -8.37 26.75 0.48
C PRO A 304 -8.63 28.26 0.56
N PRO A 305 -9.38 28.75 1.58
CA PRO A 305 -9.67 30.17 1.70
C PRO A 305 -8.33 30.92 1.74
N SER A 306 -8.18 31.87 0.81
CA SER A 306 -7.07 32.79 0.77
C SER A 306 -6.91 33.41 2.15
N ALA A 307 -5.78 33.16 2.81
CA ALA A 307 -5.38 33.93 3.97
C ALA A 307 -5.36 35.39 3.54
N THR A 308 -6.39 36.12 3.93
CA THR A 308 -6.47 37.55 3.72
C THR A 308 -5.41 38.14 4.62
N SER A 309 -4.29 38.51 4.00
CA SER A 309 -3.35 39.48 4.54
C SER A 309 -4.16 40.69 5.00
N THR A 310 -4.36 40.78 6.32
CA THR A 310 -4.70 42.02 6.98
C THR A 310 -3.40 42.51 7.59
N ALA A 311 -3.03 43.72 7.18
CA ALA A 311 -1.90 44.47 7.72
C ALA A 311 -2.10 44.77 9.21
#